data_AF-A0A955TT05-F1
#
_entry.id   AF-A0A955TT05-F1
#
_cell.length_a   1.000
_cell.length_b   1.000
_cell.length_c   1.000
_cell.angle_alpha   90.00
_cell.angle_beta   90.00
_cell.angle_gamma   90.00
#
_symmetry.space_group_name_H-M   'P 1'
#
loop_
_entity.id
_entity.type
_entity.pdbx_description
1 polymer ?
#
loop_
_entity_poly.entity_id
_entity_poly.type
_entity_poly.pdbx_seq_one_letter_code
_entity_poly.pdbx_strand_id
1 'polypeptide(L)'
;MADKWIKTLIAIIMVMACMGWTISQARAENHWGFGTDIGFLADTLDDEVFTLSFQADYYLDSHFSIGPQLLISPGGDLTQITFAGITRYHI
;
A
#
# COMPACT_ATOMS: atom_id res chain seq x y z
N MET A 1 40.84 -19.14 22.10
CA MET A 1 40.57 -17.76 21.61
C MET A 1 40.01 -17.75 20.19
N ALA A 2 40.51 -18.58 19.26
CA ALA A 2 40.04 -18.69 17.88
C ALA A 2 38.55 -19.10 17.69
N ASP A 3 38.01 -19.99 18.54
CA ASP A 3 36.62 -20.48 18.44
C ASP A 3 35.56 -19.37 18.61
N LYS A 4 35.82 -18.38 19.49
CA LYS A 4 34.92 -17.23 19.67
C LYS A 4 34.83 -16.39 18.39
N TRP A 5 35.96 -16.16 17.74
CA TRP A 5 36.03 -15.37 16.50
C TRP A 5 35.34 -16.08 15.34
N ILE A 6 35.46 -17.41 15.24
CA ILE A 6 34.79 -18.21 14.21
C ILE A 6 33.26 -18.13 14.38
N LYS A 7 32.74 -18.29 15.60
CA LYS A 7 31.30 -18.18 15.89
C LYS A 7 30.75 -16.80 15.58
N THR A 8 31.49 -15.74 15.90
CA THR A 8 31.11 -14.36 15.56
C THR A 8 31.06 -14.15 14.05
N LEU A 9 32.02 -14.69 13.31
CA LEU A 9 32.09 -14.54 11.85
C LEU A 9 30.95 -15.30 11.16
N ILE A 10 30.60 -16.50 11.64
CA ILE A 10 29.44 -17.26 11.17
C ILE A 10 28.13 -16.49 11.47
N ALA A 11 27.98 -15.92 12.67
CA ALA A 11 26.79 -15.15 13.02
C ALA A 11 26.62 -13.91 12.13
N ILE A 12 27.72 -13.22 11.83
CA ILE A 12 27.72 -12.05 10.93
C ILE A 12 27.32 -12.46 9.51
N ILE A 13 27.86 -13.57 8.99
CA ILE A 13 27.48 -14.11 7.66
C ILE A 13 26.00 -14.49 7.63
N MET A 14 25.49 -15.12 8.70
CA MET A 14 24.07 -15.50 8.81
C MET A 14 23.15 -14.28 8.82
N VAL A 15 23.51 -13.22 9.57
CA VAL A 15 22.75 -11.95 9.57
C VAL A 15 22.77 -11.30 8.19
N MET A 16 23.92 -11.26 7.51
CA MET A 16 24.01 -10.74 6.15
C MET A 16 23.22 -11.59 5.13
N ALA A 17 23.21 -12.91 5.28
CA ALA A 17 22.42 -13.80 4.44
C ALA A 17 20.90 -13.61 4.66
N CYS A 18 20.47 -13.42 5.92
CA CYS A 18 19.08 -13.08 6.24
C CYS A 18 18.66 -11.71 5.68
N MET A 19 19.57 -10.73 5.66
CA MET A 19 19.33 -9.40 5.06
C MET A 19 19.37 -9.42 3.53
N GLY A 20 20.09 -10.35 2.92
CA GLY A 20 20.19 -10.52 1.46
C GLY A 20 18.98 -11.18 0.81
N TRP A 21 18.08 -11.78 1.58
CA TRP A 21 16.77 -12.22 1.11
C TRP A 21 15.77 -11.06 1.10
N THR A 22 16.08 -10.01 0.33
CA THR A 22 15.01 -9.22 -0.25
C THR A 22 14.32 -10.14 -1.25
N ILE A 23 13.17 -10.68 -0.87
CA ILE A 23 12.27 -11.34 -1.81
C ILE A 23 12.02 -10.30 -2.90
N SER A 24 12.63 -10.51 -4.07
CA SER A 24 12.26 -9.76 -5.26
C SER A 24 10.76 -9.92 -5.35
N GLN A 25 10.01 -8.82 -5.17
CA GLN A 25 8.56 -8.90 -5.22
C GLN A 25 8.23 -9.47 -6.58
N ALA A 26 7.79 -10.73 -6.61
CA ALA A 26 7.43 -11.40 -7.84
C ALA A 26 6.33 -10.52 -8.43
N ARG A 27 6.67 -9.76 -9.47
CA ARG A 27 5.72 -8.92 -10.19
C ARG A 27 4.60 -9.87 -10.59
N ALA A 28 3.42 -9.72 -9.98
CA ALA A 28 2.26 -10.48 -10.41
C ALA A 28 2.12 -10.24 -11.91
N GLU A 29 2.00 -11.30 -12.72
CA GLU A 29 1.80 -11.18 -14.17
C GLU A 29 0.59 -10.26 -14.47
N ASN A 30 -0.35 -10.17 -13.53
CA ASN A 30 -1.43 -9.20 -13.54
C ASN A 30 -1.00 -7.86 -12.94
N HIS A 31 -0.99 -6.83 -13.78
CA HIS A 31 -0.69 -5.45 -13.38
C HIS A 31 -1.87 -4.76 -12.67
N TRP A 32 -3.02 -5.39 -12.51
CA TRP A 32 -4.17 -4.81 -11.81
C TRP A 32 -4.21 -5.19 -10.33
N GLY A 33 -4.35 -4.18 -9.48
CA GLY A 33 -4.77 -4.30 -8.09
C GLY A 33 -6.14 -3.67 -7.88
N PHE A 34 -6.90 -4.19 -6.94
CA PHE A 34 -8.19 -3.62 -6.54
C PHE A 34 -8.19 -3.46 -5.02
N GLY A 35 -8.76 -2.35 -4.55
CA GLY A 35 -8.85 -2.05 -3.13
C GLY A 35 -10.23 -1.51 -2.77
N THR A 36 -10.58 -1.68 -1.51
CA THR A 36 -11.69 -0.98 -0.91
C THR A 36 -11.26 -0.55 0.48
N ASP A 37 -11.64 0.68 0.84
CA ASP A 37 -11.34 1.25 2.14
C ASP A 37 -12.61 1.86 2.72
N ILE A 38 -12.65 1.97 4.03
CA ILE A 38 -13.68 2.70 4.75
C ILE A 38 -13.01 3.75 5.63
N GLY A 39 -13.66 4.89 5.80
CA GLY A 39 -13.11 5.97 6.61
C GLY A 39 -14.12 7.06 6.84
N PHE A 40 -13.61 8.20 7.27
CA PHE A 40 -14.39 9.40 7.49
C PHE A 40 -13.77 10.57 6.72
N LEU A 41 -14.61 11.35 6.06
CA LEU A 41 -14.24 12.61 5.45
C LEU A 41 -14.63 13.73 6.42
N ALA A 42 -13.61 14.42 6.95
CA ALA A 42 -13.80 15.59 7.80
C ALA A 42 -13.94 16.87 6.96
N ASP A 43 -14.39 17.95 7.60
CA ASP A 43 -14.60 19.28 7.00
C ASP A 43 -15.60 19.24 5.83
N THR A 44 -16.66 18.45 6.00
CA THR A 44 -17.81 18.42 5.08
C THR A 44 -18.92 19.35 5.59
N LEU A 45 -20.01 19.49 4.82
CA LEU A 45 -21.19 20.25 5.28
C LEU A 45 -21.79 19.70 6.59
N ASP A 46 -21.59 18.42 6.88
CA ASP A 46 -22.07 17.73 8.08
C ASP A 46 -20.94 17.47 9.11
N ASP A 47 -19.89 18.30 9.09
CA ASP A 47 -18.62 18.14 9.83
C ASP A 47 -17.82 16.88 9.42
N GLU A 48 -18.31 15.69 9.74
CA GLU A 48 -17.65 14.41 9.49
C GLU A 48 -18.64 13.39 8.93
N VAL A 49 -18.32 12.80 7.78
CA VAL A 49 -19.19 11.85 7.08
C VAL A 49 -18.46 10.53 6.83
N PHE A 50 -19.16 9.42 7.07
CA PHE A 50 -18.66 8.09 6.73
C PHE A 50 -18.47 7.94 5.21
N THR A 51 -17.36 7.33 4.80
CA THR A 51 -16.99 7.20 3.39
C THR A 51 -16.56 5.78 3.05
N LEU A 52 -17.11 5.25 1.96
CA LEU A 52 -16.66 4.04 1.29
C LEU A 52 -15.78 4.42 0.09
N SER A 53 -14.61 3.80 -0.03
CA SER A 53 -13.68 3.97 -1.13
C SER A 53 -13.54 2.67 -1.91
N PHE A 54 -13.51 2.78 -3.24
CA PHE A 54 -13.21 1.71 -4.17
C PHE A 54 -12.12 2.19 -5.12
N GLN A 55 -11.12 1.36 -5.35
CA GLN A 55 -9.98 1.71 -6.19
C GLN A 55 -9.58 0.55 -7.09
N ALA A 56 -9.14 0.90 -8.28
CA ALA A 56 -8.52 -0.02 -9.23
C ALA A 56 -7.19 0.60 -9.66
N ASP A 57 -6.09 -0.08 -9.39
CA ASP A 57 -4.73 0.38 -9.67
C ASP A 57 -4.12 -0.45 -10.79
N TYR A 58 -3.58 0.20 -11.80
CA TYR A 58 -2.68 -0.42 -12.77
C TYR A 58 -1.23 -0.10 -12.39
N TYR A 59 -0.46 -1.15 -12.08
CA TYR A 59 0.95 -1.07 -11.70
C TYR A 59 1.83 -0.92 -12.93
N LEU A 60 2.46 0.25 -13.06
CA LEU A 60 3.45 0.54 -14.10
C LEU A 60 4.74 -0.23 -13.81
N ASP A 61 5.13 -0.25 -12.54
CA ASP A 61 6.24 -1.01 -11.97
C ASP A 61 5.96 -1.38 -10.50
N SER A 62 6.96 -1.89 -9.78
CA SER A 62 6.83 -2.29 -8.37
C SER A 62 6.62 -1.12 -7.40
N HIS A 63 6.90 0.11 -7.82
CA HIS A 63 6.84 1.31 -7.00
C HIS A 63 5.76 2.29 -7.45
N PHE A 64 5.25 2.21 -8.68
CA PHE A 64 4.28 3.16 -9.21
C PHE A 64 2.99 2.49 -9.70
N SER A 65 1.86 3.04 -9.27
CA SER A 65 0.54 2.68 -9.81
C SER A 65 -0.29 3.92 -10.18
N ILE A 66 -1.17 3.74 -11.14
CA ILE A 66 -2.16 4.74 -11.56
C ILE A 66 -3.54 4.11 -11.66
N GLY A 67 -4.58 4.86 -11.35
CA GLY A 67 -5.92 4.33 -11.55
C GLY A 67 -7.06 5.16 -10.98
N PRO A 68 -8.31 4.80 -11.27
CA PRO A 68 -9.47 5.48 -10.74
C PRO A 68 -9.72 5.14 -9.26
N GLN A 69 -10.31 6.11 -8.55
CA GLN A 69 -10.91 5.94 -7.23
C GLN A 69 -12.34 6.49 -7.24
N LEU A 70 -13.26 5.73 -6.65
CA LEU A 70 -14.63 6.12 -6.40
C LEU A 70 -14.85 6.19 -4.88
N LEU A 71 -15.38 7.31 -4.40
CA LEU A 71 -15.79 7.48 -3.01
C LEU A 71 -17.30 7.72 -2.94
N ILE A 72 -17.96 7.04 -2.00
CA ILE A 72 -19.38 7.20 -1.70
C ILE A 72 -19.49 7.57 -0.23
N SER A 73 -20.01 8.77 0.04
CA SER A 73 -20.12 9.31 1.40
C SER A 73 -21.57 9.73 1.66
N PRO A 74 -22.40 8.86 2.26
CA PRO A 74 -23.75 9.23 2.68
C PRO A 74 -23.70 10.20 3.87
N GLY A 75 -23.81 11.51 3.61
CA GLY A 75 -24.07 12.54 4.60
C GLY A 75 -25.57 12.66 4.86
N GLY A 76 -25.96 13.20 6.01
CA GLY A 76 -27.31 13.03 6.60
C GLY A 76 -28.45 13.07 5.58
N ASP A 77 -28.60 14.21 4.91
CA ASP A 77 -29.63 14.41 3.88
C ASP A 77 -29.11 14.26 2.43
N LEU A 78 -27.80 14.08 2.24
CA LEU A 78 -27.12 14.15 0.95
C LEU A 78 -26.04 13.08 0.81
N THR A 79 -26.09 12.28 -0.27
CA THR A 79 -24.99 11.36 -0.61
C THR A 79 -24.02 12.02 -1.58
N GLN A 80 -22.75 12.14 -1.18
CA GLN A 80 -21.67 12.60 -2.05
C GLN A 80 -21.03 11.43 -2.78
N ILE A 81 -20.90 11.55 -4.12
CA ILE A 81 -20.19 10.60 -4.97
C ILE A 81 -19.02 11.34 -5.61
N THR A 82 -17.80 10.86 -5.35
CA THR A 82 -16.57 11.47 -5.87
C THR A 82 -15.84 10.46 -6.76
N PHE A 83 -15.43 10.89 -7.94
CA PHE A 83 -14.61 10.09 -8.85
C PHE A 83 -13.33 10.84 -9.19
N ALA A 84 -12.19 10.18 -9.01
CA ALA A 84 -10.88 10.79 -9.19
C ALA A 84 -9.90 9.82 -9.87
N GLY A 85 -8.92 10.36 -10.59
CA GLY A 85 -7.74 9.60 -11.02
C GLY A 85 -6.60 9.82 -10.01
N ILE A 86 -5.97 8.75 -9.57
CA ILE A 86 -4.92 8.79 -8.55
C ILE A 86 -3.65 8.15 -9.10
N THR A 87 -2.50 8.74 -8.75
CA THR A 87 -1.17 8.17 -8.95
C THR A 87 -0.56 7.93 -7.58
N ARG A 88 0.06 6.76 -7.38
CA ARG A 88 0.63 6.36 -6.09
C ARG A 88 2.07 5.91 -6.26
N TYR A 89 2.88 6.24 -5.27
CA TYR A 89 4.23 5.73 -5.10
C TYR A 89 4.28 4.84 -3.85
N HIS A 90 4.80 3.62 -4.00
CA HIS A 90 4.88 2.60 -2.97
C HIS A 90 6.34 2.47 -2.52
N ILE A 91 6.59 2.53 -1.20
CA ILE A 91 7.91 2.48 -0.55
C ILE A 91 8.13 1.11 0.08
#